data_AF-A0A0Q9Y2E8-F1
#
_entry.id   AF-A0A0Q9Y2E8-F1
#
_cell.length_a   1.000
_cell.length_b   1.000
_cell.length_c   1.000
_cell.angle_alpha   90.00
_cell.angle_beta   90.00
_cell.angle_gamma   90.00
#
_symmetry.space_group_name_H-M   'P 1'
#
loop_
_entity.id
_entity.type
_entity.pdbx_description
1 polymer ?
#
loop_
_entity_poly.entity_id
_entity_poly.type
_entity_poly.pdbx_seq_one_letter_code
_entity_poly.pdbx_strand_id
1 'polypeptide(L)' 'MGRDDRRKARDKNKQKLPQVPQNMKSDGLDVEFSQEVADQNDLEAMARADEADKRAQKRKS' A
#
# COMPACT_ATOMS: atom_id res chain seq x y z
N MET A 1 -40.37 6.48 0.26
CA MET A 1 -40.10 5.99 1.64
C MET A 1 -38.90 5.05 1.58
N GLY A 2 -37.80 5.15 2.31
CA GLY A 2 -37.29 6.08 3.31
C GLY A 2 -35.90 5.53 3.63
N ARG A 3 -34.84 6.06 3.00
CA ARG A 3 -33.47 5.66 3.33
C ARG A 3 -33.02 6.61 4.42
N ASP A 4 -33.04 6.11 5.64
CA ASP A 4 -32.58 6.83 6.82
C ASP A 4 -31.19 7.44 6.63
N ASP A 5 -31.18 8.75 6.38
CA ASP A 5 -30.03 9.67 6.40
C ASP A 5 -29.46 9.89 7.82
N ARG A 6 -29.67 8.94 8.74
CA ARG A 6 -29.28 9.04 10.15
C ARG A 6 -27.86 8.54 10.45
N ARG A 7 -27.06 8.21 9.43
CA ARG A 7 -25.68 7.71 9.58
C ARG A 7 -24.58 8.76 9.30
N LYS A 8 -24.91 10.02 8.98
CA LYS A 8 -23.91 11.05 8.64
C LYS A 8 -23.09 11.60 9.84
N ALA A 9 -23.50 11.34 11.08
CA ALA A 9 -22.87 11.95 12.26
C ALA A 9 -21.86 11.04 13.01
N ARG A 10 -21.91 9.70 12.84
CA ARG A 10 -20.98 8.77 13.53
C ARG A 10 -19.63 8.61 12.83
N ASP A 11 -19.53 9.01 11.56
CA ASP A 11 -18.38 8.70 10.70
C ASP A 11 -17.32 9.82 10.65
N LYS A 12 -17.46 10.85 11.51
CA LYS A 12 -16.51 11.97 11.58
C LYS A 12 -15.38 11.77 12.60
N ASN A 13 -15.48 10.73 13.44
CA ASN A 13 -14.38 10.31 14.30
C ASN A 13 -13.49 9.29 13.56
N LYS A 14 -13.16 9.59 12.30
CA LYS A 14 -12.08 8.94 11.57
C LYS A 14 -10.78 9.49 12.14
N GLN A 15 -10.43 9.04 13.34
CA GLN A 15 -9.01 9.02 13.70
C GLN A 15 -8.35 8.26 12.56
N LYS A 16 -7.67 8.99 11.67
CA LYS A 16 -6.86 8.41 10.61
C LYS A 16 -5.72 7.75 11.35
N LEU A 17 -5.93 6.52 11.83
CA LEU A 17 -4.85 5.68 12.29
C LEU A 17 -3.94 5.57 11.08
N PRO A 18 -2.73 6.16 11.11
CA PRO A 18 -1.84 6.04 9.99
C PRO A 18 -1.56 4.54 9.81
N GLN A 19 -1.49 4.10 8.57
CA GLN A 19 -1.17 2.70 8.23
C GLN A 19 0.14 2.25 8.90
N VAL A 20 1.01 3.21 9.22
CA VAL A 20 2.31 3.01 9.87
C VAL A 20 2.43 3.91 11.10
N PRO A 21 2.80 3.37 12.28
CA PRO A 21 3.12 4.16 13.48
C PRO A 21 4.15 5.26 13.24
N GLN A 22 4.10 6.35 14.01
CA GLN A 22 4.95 7.54 13.79
C GLN A 22 6.45 7.24 13.81
N ASN A 23 6.89 6.33 14.68
CA ASN A 23 8.28 5.90 14.82
C ASN A 23 8.74 4.90 13.75
N MET A 24 7.85 4.44 12.87
CA MET A 24 8.14 3.49 11.81
C MET A 24 7.94 4.11 10.42
N LYS A 25 7.67 5.43 10.35
CA LYS A 25 7.55 6.13 9.08
C LYS A 25 8.93 6.19 8.43
N SER A 26 8.98 5.82 7.15
CA SER A 26 10.16 6.05 6.32
C SER A 26 10.32 7.55 6.05
N ASP A 27 11.58 8.01 5.93
CA ASP A 27 11.91 9.41 5.67
C ASP A 27 11.49 9.89 4.26
N GLY A 28 11.12 8.97 3.37
CA GLY A 28 10.61 9.29 2.03
C GLY A 28 11.68 9.83 1.08
N LEU A 29 12.94 9.44 1.28
CA LEU A 29 14.03 9.79 0.39
C LEU A 29 13.90 9.01 -0.93
N ASP A 30 13.84 9.75 -2.03
CA ASP A 30 13.87 9.17 -3.38
C ASP A 30 15.32 8.76 -3.70
N VAL A 31 15.59 7.46 -3.72
CA VAL A 31 16.88 6.88 -4.12
C VAL A 31 16.69 6.13 -5.42
N GLU A 32 17.54 6.43 -6.40
CA GLU A 32 17.50 5.75 -7.69
C GLU A 32 17.90 4.29 -7.55
N PHE A 33 17.11 3.41 -8.16
CA PHE A 33 17.38 1.98 -8.16
C PHE A 33 18.62 1.66 -9.03
N SER A 34 19.57 0.90 -8.48
CA SER A 34 20.73 0.38 -9.20
C SER A 34 20.84 -1.13 -9.00
N GLN A 35 20.79 -1.89 -10.11
CA GLN A 35 20.87 -3.34 -10.06
C GLN A 35 22.25 -3.85 -9.58
N GLU A 36 23.32 -3.07 -9.79
CA GLU A 36 24.68 -3.45 -9.40
C GLU A 36 24.90 -3.41 -7.88
N VAL A 37 24.11 -2.59 -7.18
CA VAL A 37 24.19 -2.38 -5.72
C VAL A 37 23.05 -3.12 -5.00
N ALA A 38 22.08 -3.65 -5.75
CA ALA A 38 20.93 -4.36 -5.21
C ALA A 38 21.37 -5.60 -4.42
N ASP A 39 20.80 -5.75 -3.23
CA ASP A 39 21.03 -6.94 -2.41
C ASP A 39 20.10 -8.09 -2.79
N GLN A 40 20.24 -9.23 -2.11
CA GLN A 40 19.39 -10.39 -2.35
C GLN A 40 17.90 -10.10 -2.08
N ASN A 41 17.60 -9.26 -1.09
CA ASN A 41 16.22 -8.93 -0.72
C ASN A 41 15.56 -8.09 -1.81
N ASP A 42 16.30 -7.15 -2.41
CA ASP A 42 15.84 -6.31 -3.51
C ASP A 42 15.45 -7.19 -4.72
N LEU A 43 16.30 -8.15 -5.09
CA LEU A 43 16.03 -9.09 -6.18
C LEU A 43 14.79 -9.95 -5.91
N GLU A 44 14.64 -10.46 -4.69
CA GLU A 44 13.46 -11.24 -4.30
C GLU A 44 12.19 -10.39 -4.29
N ALA A 45 12.28 -9.12 -3.88
CA ALA A 45 11.15 -8.20 -3.89
C ALA A 45 10.68 -7.94 -5.33
N MET A 46 11.60 -7.72 -6.28
CA MET A 46 11.28 -7.58 -7.70
C MET A 46 10.59 -8.83 -8.26
N ALA A 47 11.16 -10.01 -8.02
CA ALA A 47 10.57 -11.27 -8.48
C ALA A 47 9.14 -11.48 -7.93
N ARG A 48 8.94 -11.17 -6.65
CA ARG A 48 7.62 -11.26 -5.99
C ARG A 48 6.61 -10.27 -6.57
N ALA A 49 7.05 -9.05 -6.90
CA ALA A 49 6.19 -8.03 -7.51
C ALA A 49 5.71 -8.50 -8.90
N ASP A 50 6.61 -9.01 -9.74
CA ASP A 50 6.28 -9.54 -11.06
C ASP A 50 5.26 -10.68 -11.01
N GLU A 51 5.39 -11.59 -10.05
CA GLU A 51 4.43 -12.67 -9.83
C GLU A 51 3.05 -12.16 -9.41
N ALA A 52 3.01 -11.16 -8.52
CA ALA A 52 1.78 -10.55 -8.07
C ALA A 52 1.05 -9.86 -9.23
N ASP A 53 1.78 -9.15 -10.10
CA ASP A 53 1.23 -8.51 -11.28
C ASP A 53 0.66 -9.52 -12.28
N LYS A 54 1.40 -10.60 -12.57
CA LYS A 54 0.89 -11.71 -13.40
C LYS A 54 -0.39 -12.30 -12.83
N ARG A 55 -0.48 -12.46 -11.51
CA ARG A 55 -1.70 -12.94 -10.83
C ARG A 55 -2.85 -11.94 -10.94
N ALA A 56 -2.58 -10.66 -10.77
CA ALA A 56 -3.58 -9.60 -10.89
C ALA A 56 -4.13 -9.49 -12.32
N GLN A 57 -3.27 -9.57 -13.34
CA GLN A 57 -3.67 -9.59 -14.74
C GLN A 57 -4.59 -10.78 -15.06
N LYS A 58 -4.24 -11.98 -14.60
CA LYS A 58 -5.09 -13.19 -14.78
C LYS A 58 -6.48 -13.05 -14.18
N ARG A 59 -6.64 -12.27 -13.10
CA ARG A 59 -7.94 -12.03 -12.44
C ARG A 59 -8.80 -10.96 -13.13
N LYS A 60 -8.18 -10.14 -13.98
CA LYS A 60 -8.87 -9.06 -14.73
C LYS A 60 -9.39 -9.52 -16.09
N SER A 61 -8.85 -10.62 -16.63
CA SER A 61 -9.37 -11.29 -17.83
C SER A 61 -10.55 -12.19 -17.49
#